data_AF-A0A661CS97-F1
#
_entry.id   AF-A0A661CS97-F1
#
_cell.length_a   1.000
_cell.length_b   1.000
_cell.length_c   1.000
_cell.angle_alpha   90.00
_cell.angle_beta   90.00
_cell.angle_gamma   90.00
#
_symmetry.space_group_name_H-M   'P 1'
#
loop_
_entity.id
_entity.type
_entity.pdbx_description
1 polymer ?
#
loop_
_entity_poly.entity_id
_entity_poly.type
_entity_poly.pdbx_seq_one_letter_code
_entity_poly.pdbx_strand_id
1 'polypeptide(L)'
;MKQKIYFVALLLLSICNVPTFALAPGEKAESHKIIYGSIAPYEDAKVAKAHHIFKRLRDVADKNPKFLNPKLVVLKDKKGGREYWAEALPDGSVLLWQAAIEASYQQADSEDEIEARLAFILGHELGHLADDHYGYLKRYPRTPTKKRQAIELAADKMGYVYAALSGYRVNSLLENRFNNKTFLRHWLKRPREIYPAVGISEQELRDYLKRIEDKLLFFEFGVRLSHFNRCDEGEYFLREFERAFPAREVFNNLGFCYLQQARKEMDSEQADLYWMPQILDAETLAYPLVMGKARLQTLKQAANSLSRKGKQLLEKAETVLKKAVKADLEYIPARVNLAVTYLYLGKPYAAYRELKKTGKLAGKLTSANLYLEIQGLQILAQYEQDENWHRAVAQLEKLALLNAKCPFRCCITGYNCSTFTIKKPRAIGIG
;
A
#
# COMPACT_ATOMS: atom_id res chain seq x y z
N MET A 1 -39.12 -26.13 -50.53
CA MET A 1 -38.05 -26.10 -49.50
C MET A 1 -36.75 -25.41 -49.94
N LYS A 2 -36.12 -25.76 -51.08
CA LYS A 2 -34.74 -25.33 -51.42
C LYS A 2 -34.45 -23.81 -51.40
N GLN A 3 -35.40 -22.93 -51.69
CA GLN A 3 -35.17 -21.47 -51.70
C GLN A 3 -34.88 -20.83 -50.32
N LYS A 4 -35.35 -21.40 -49.19
CA LYS A 4 -35.13 -20.80 -47.87
C LYS A 4 -33.70 -20.94 -47.34
N ILE A 5 -32.88 -21.82 -47.93
CA ILE A 5 -31.51 -22.09 -47.48
C ILE A 5 -30.54 -21.00 -47.94
N TYR A 6 -30.69 -20.50 -49.17
CA TYR A 6 -29.80 -19.46 -49.73
C TYR A 6 -29.87 -18.12 -48.98
N PHE A 7 -31.04 -17.74 -48.45
CA PHE A 7 -31.19 -16.49 -47.69
C PHE A 7 -30.46 -16.51 -46.35
N VAL A 8 -30.34 -17.66 -45.69
CA VAL A 8 -29.60 -17.79 -44.42
C VAL A 8 -28.09 -17.72 -44.65
N ALA A 9 -27.61 -18.35 -45.72
CA ALA A 9 -26.20 -18.30 -46.11
C ALA A 9 -25.73 -16.86 -46.45
N LEU A 10 -26.57 -16.08 -47.15
CA LEU A 10 -26.23 -14.70 -47.50
C LEU A 10 -26.21 -13.76 -46.28
N LEU A 11 -27.09 -13.98 -45.30
CA LEU A 11 -27.14 -13.16 -44.09
C LEU A 11 -25.91 -13.37 -43.19
N LEU A 12 -25.44 -14.61 -43.06
CA LEU A 12 -24.26 -14.96 -42.25
C LEU A 12 -22.96 -14.37 -42.81
N LEU A 13 -22.83 -14.20 -44.13
CA LEU A 13 -21.67 -13.53 -44.74
C LEU A 13 -21.65 -12.01 -44.51
N SER A 14 -22.81 -11.38 -44.24
CA SER A 14 -22.90 -9.93 -44.02
C SER A 14 -22.48 -9.49 -42.61
N ILE A 15 -22.51 -10.40 -41.63
CA ILE A 15 -22.25 -10.11 -40.20
C ILE A 15 -20.74 -10.00 -39.89
N CYS A 16 -19.87 -10.54 -40.74
CA CYS A 16 -18.42 -10.57 -40.51
C CYS A 16 -17.66 -9.29 -40.91
N ASN A 17 -18.32 -8.29 -41.51
CA ASN A 17 -17.71 -6.99 -41.81
C ASN A 17 -17.67 -6.08 -40.57
N VAL A 18 -17.05 -6.57 -39.48
CA VAL A 18 -16.50 -5.69 -38.45
C VAL A 18 -15.26 -5.03 -39.07
N PRO A 19 -15.20 -3.70 -39.23
CA PRO A 19 -13.99 -3.06 -39.75
C PRO A 19 -12.87 -3.22 -38.74
N THR A 20 -11.98 -4.18 -38.96
CA THR A 20 -10.69 -4.29 -38.30
C THR A 20 -9.83 -3.11 -38.74
N PHE A 21 -10.02 -1.97 -38.07
CA PHE A 21 -9.17 -0.79 -38.17
C PHE A 21 -7.75 -1.17 -37.76
N ALA A 22 -6.96 -1.61 -38.73
CA ALA A 22 -5.57 -1.95 -38.55
C ALA A 22 -4.81 -0.67 -38.20
N LEU A 23 -4.53 -0.49 -36.89
CA LEU A 23 -3.67 0.57 -36.37
C LEU A 23 -2.43 0.71 -37.26
N ALA A 24 -2.23 1.92 -37.76
CA ALA A 24 -1.18 2.25 -38.73
C ALA A 24 0.21 2.04 -38.12
N PRO A 25 1.30 1.98 -38.94
CA PRO A 25 2.64 1.69 -38.41
C PRO A 25 3.08 2.63 -37.27
N GLY A 26 2.78 3.93 -37.36
CA GLY A 26 3.08 4.89 -36.28
C GLY A 26 2.20 4.77 -35.02
N GLU A 27 1.31 3.79 -34.92
CA GLU A 27 0.35 3.61 -33.83
C GLU A 27 0.63 2.37 -32.96
N LYS A 28 1.75 1.67 -33.22
CA LYS A 28 2.15 0.46 -32.49
C LYS A 28 3.56 0.59 -31.92
N ALA A 29 3.79 -0.01 -30.76
CA ALA A 29 5.13 -0.04 -30.17
C ALA A 29 6.14 -0.81 -31.02
N GLU A 30 5.71 -1.85 -31.74
CA GLU A 30 6.61 -2.70 -32.56
C GLU A 30 7.33 -1.92 -33.65
N SER A 31 6.64 -1.01 -34.34
CA SER A 31 7.27 -0.17 -35.37
C SER A 31 8.25 0.85 -34.77
N HIS A 32 8.05 1.27 -33.52
CA HIS A 32 9.02 2.07 -32.79
C HIS A 32 10.26 1.25 -32.41
N LYS A 33 10.12 -0.03 -32.02
CA LYS A 33 11.28 -0.92 -31.83
C LYS A 33 12.10 -1.09 -33.11
N ILE A 34 11.46 -1.15 -34.28
CA ILE A 34 12.17 -1.24 -35.58
C ILE A 34 12.97 0.04 -35.87
N ILE A 35 12.44 1.21 -35.53
CA ILE A 35 13.07 2.52 -35.83
C ILE A 35 14.19 2.89 -34.84
N TYR A 36 14.00 2.59 -33.55
CA TYR A 36 14.89 3.03 -32.46
C TYR A 36 15.73 1.89 -31.87
N GLY A 37 15.24 0.64 -31.93
CA GLY A 37 15.71 -0.46 -31.11
C GLY A 37 15.15 -0.39 -29.68
N SER A 38 14.78 -1.53 -29.11
CA SER A 38 14.40 -1.64 -27.70
C SER A 38 15.57 -2.01 -26.79
N ILE A 39 15.39 -1.82 -25.48
CA ILE A 39 16.21 -2.39 -24.40
C ILE A 39 15.31 -3.29 -23.56
N ALA A 40 15.74 -4.51 -23.27
CA ALA A 40 15.00 -5.45 -22.44
C ALA A 40 15.39 -5.37 -20.95
N PRO A 41 14.49 -5.72 -20.00
CA PRO A 41 14.77 -5.64 -18.56
C PRO A 41 15.98 -6.46 -18.06
N TYR A 42 16.42 -7.47 -18.80
CA TYR A 42 17.61 -8.27 -18.45
C TYR A 42 18.92 -7.67 -18.99
N GLU A 43 18.86 -6.65 -19.87
CA GLU A 43 20.02 -6.02 -20.48
C GLU A 43 20.54 -4.82 -19.66
N ASP A 44 19.67 -4.17 -18.89
CA ASP A 44 19.99 -2.97 -18.11
C ASP A 44 19.17 -2.91 -16.81
N ALA A 45 19.85 -2.73 -15.67
CA ALA A 45 19.22 -2.69 -14.34
C ALA A 45 18.33 -1.44 -14.11
N LYS A 46 18.62 -0.31 -14.77
CA LYS A 46 17.75 0.87 -14.75
C LYS A 46 16.45 0.61 -15.51
N VAL A 47 16.54 -0.14 -16.61
CA VAL A 47 15.37 -0.62 -17.37
C VAL A 47 14.55 -1.62 -16.56
N ALA A 48 15.20 -2.54 -15.84
CA ALA A 48 14.53 -3.43 -14.88
C ALA A 48 13.74 -2.62 -13.81
N LYS A 49 14.36 -1.59 -13.23
CA LYS A 49 13.71 -0.68 -12.28
C LYS A 49 12.51 0.06 -12.90
N ALA A 50 12.66 0.62 -14.11
CA ALA A 50 11.57 1.29 -14.81
C ALA A 50 10.37 0.35 -15.06
N HIS A 51 10.61 -0.91 -15.44
CA HIS A 51 9.57 -1.93 -15.57
C HIS A 51 8.92 -2.33 -14.23
N HIS A 52 9.68 -2.39 -13.12
CA HIS A 52 9.12 -2.63 -11.79
C HIS A 52 8.20 -1.47 -11.34
N ILE A 53 8.64 -0.22 -11.56
CA ILE A 53 7.87 0.99 -11.26
C ILE A 53 6.59 1.04 -12.10
N PHE A 54 6.70 0.82 -13.41
CA PHE A 54 5.55 0.78 -14.30
C PHE A 54 4.51 -0.26 -13.87
N LYS A 55 4.93 -1.45 -13.42
CA LYS A 55 4.00 -2.46 -12.91
C LYS A 55 3.20 -1.91 -11.71
N ARG A 56 3.87 -1.33 -10.71
CA ARG A 56 3.21 -0.78 -9.50
C ARG A 56 2.25 0.36 -9.85
N LEU A 57 2.66 1.30 -10.71
CA LEU A 57 1.80 2.37 -11.22
C LEU A 57 0.57 1.83 -11.95
N ARG A 58 0.78 0.91 -12.90
CA ARG A 58 -0.28 0.29 -13.70
C ARG A 58 -1.28 -0.46 -12.81
N ASP A 59 -0.85 -0.98 -11.66
CA ASP A 59 -1.73 -1.70 -10.74
C ASP A 59 -2.63 -0.74 -9.91
N VAL A 60 -2.30 0.57 -9.79
CA VAL A 60 -3.15 1.61 -9.15
C VAL A 60 -3.80 2.62 -10.10
N ALA A 61 -3.30 2.78 -11.33
CA ALA A 61 -3.80 3.76 -12.30
C ALA A 61 -5.21 3.43 -12.83
N ASP A 62 -5.99 4.44 -13.22
CA ASP A 62 -7.37 4.26 -13.67
C ASP A 62 -7.49 3.40 -14.94
N LYS A 63 -8.62 2.72 -15.11
CA LYS A 63 -8.82 1.71 -16.15
C LYS A 63 -9.69 2.23 -17.28
N ASN A 64 -9.09 2.55 -18.42
CA ASN A 64 -9.84 2.67 -19.66
C ASN A 64 -10.13 1.27 -20.23
N PRO A 65 -11.39 0.90 -20.55
CA PRO A 65 -11.72 -0.40 -21.15
C PRO A 65 -11.03 -0.68 -22.49
N LYS A 66 -10.55 0.36 -23.18
CA LYS A 66 -9.76 0.26 -24.42
C LYS A 66 -8.32 -0.23 -24.18
N PHE A 67 -7.78 -0.04 -22.98
CA PHE A 67 -6.37 -0.26 -22.65
C PHE A 67 -6.18 -1.10 -21.37
N LEU A 68 -6.94 -2.19 -21.23
CA LEU A 68 -7.01 -2.99 -19.98
C LEU A 68 -5.66 -3.56 -19.46
N ASN A 69 -4.63 -3.68 -20.30
CA ASN A 69 -3.31 -4.16 -19.88
C ASN A 69 -2.19 -3.34 -20.55
N PRO A 70 -1.88 -2.13 -20.02
CA PRO A 70 -0.83 -1.30 -20.56
C PRO A 70 0.55 -1.95 -20.45
N LYS A 71 1.45 -1.65 -21.40
CA LYS A 71 2.78 -2.27 -21.51
C LYS A 71 3.88 -1.23 -21.65
N LEU A 72 4.90 -1.27 -20.80
CA LEU A 72 6.11 -0.49 -21.00
C LEU A 72 6.97 -1.13 -22.11
N VAL A 73 7.48 -0.30 -23.01
CA VAL A 73 8.56 -0.65 -23.95
C VAL A 73 9.64 0.42 -23.85
N VAL A 74 10.84 0.03 -23.41
CA VAL A 74 11.99 0.96 -23.37
C VAL A 74 12.72 0.95 -24.71
N LEU A 75 13.02 2.15 -25.22
CA LEU A 75 13.65 2.41 -26.52
C LEU A 75 15.02 3.09 -26.35
N LYS A 76 15.92 2.81 -27.29
CA LYS A 76 17.25 3.45 -27.38
C LYS A 76 17.14 4.84 -28.00
N ASP A 77 18.03 5.75 -27.61
CA ASP A 77 18.05 7.10 -28.16
C ASP A 77 18.63 7.12 -29.58
N LYS A 78 18.03 7.90 -30.47
CA LYS A 78 18.49 8.02 -31.86
C LYS A 78 19.72 8.92 -31.92
N LYS A 79 20.88 8.37 -32.30
CA LYS A 79 22.13 9.14 -32.50
C LYS A 79 21.89 10.35 -33.42
N GLY A 80 22.23 11.55 -32.94
CA GLY A 80 22.01 12.81 -33.66
C GLY A 80 20.54 13.24 -33.83
N GLY A 81 19.60 12.55 -33.17
CA GLY A 81 18.18 12.89 -33.16
C GLY A 81 17.80 13.87 -32.04
N ARG A 82 16.51 14.17 -31.96
CA ARG A 82 15.91 14.87 -30.81
C ARG A 82 15.76 13.91 -29.64
N GLU A 83 15.90 14.41 -28.42
CA GLU A 83 15.52 13.69 -27.20
C GLU A 83 14.00 13.53 -27.13
N TYR A 84 13.53 12.29 -27.22
CA TYR A 84 12.20 11.89 -26.77
C TYR A 84 12.32 11.36 -25.35
N TRP A 85 11.23 11.40 -24.58
CA TRP A 85 11.27 11.00 -23.16
C TRP A 85 10.27 9.87 -22.88
N ALA A 86 8.97 10.11 -23.12
CA ALA A 86 7.93 9.09 -23.05
C ALA A 86 6.77 9.43 -24.01
N GLU A 87 5.93 8.43 -24.35
CA GLU A 87 4.71 8.59 -25.18
C GLU A 87 3.72 7.41 -24.98
N ALA A 88 2.44 7.72 -24.74
CA ALA A 88 1.33 6.77 -24.73
C ALA A 88 0.74 6.47 -26.13
N LEU A 89 0.64 5.19 -26.49
CA LEU A 89 0.16 4.70 -27.80
C LEU A 89 -1.25 4.08 -27.77
N PRO A 90 -1.99 4.08 -28.90
CA PRO A 90 -3.35 3.53 -28.99
C PRO A 90 -3.40 1.99 -29.06
N ASP A 91 -2.26 1.30 -29.05
CA ASP A 91 -2.18 -0.14 -28.76
C ASP A 91 -2.10 -0.43 -27.24
N GLY A 92 -2.17 0.61 -26.40
CA GLY A 92 -2.05 0.54 -24.94
C GLY A 92 -0.60 0.52 -24.44
N SER A 93 0.40 0.62 -25.32
CA SER A 93 1.80 0.70 -24.89
C SER A 93 2.17 2.08 -24.38
N VAL A 94 3.03 2.13 -23.37
CA VAL A 94 3.80 3.32 -23.00
C VAL A 94 5.22 3.12 -23.50
N LEU A 95 5.67 4.04 -24.35
CA LEU A 95 7.07 4.14 -24.74
C LEU A 95 7.83 4.95 -23.69
N LEU A 96 9.06 4.54 -23.37
CA LEU A 96 10.01 5.30 -22.57
C LEU A 96 11.36 5.26 -23.26
N TRP A 97 12.00 6.40 -23.45
CA TRP A 97 13.33 6.49 -24.06
C TRP A 97 14.42 6.48 -22.99
N GLN A 98 15.60 5.95 -23.35
CA GLN A 98 16.75 5.86 -22.45
C GLN A 98 17.14 7.23 -21.87
N ALA A 99 17.02 8.32 -22.64
CA ALA A 99 17.21 9.69 -22.16
C ALA A 99 16.36 10.06 -20.92
N ALA A 100 15.10 9.61 -20.84
CA ALA A 100 14.24 9.87 -19.67
C ALA A 100 14.67 9.07 -18.43
N ILE A 101 15.25 7.88 -18.62
CA ILE A 101 15.83 7.10 -17.53
C ILE A 101 17.10 7.80 -17.03
N GLU A 102 18.02 8.18 -17.91
CA GLU A 102 19.24 8.87 -17.51
C GLU A 102 18.98 10.24 -16.86
N ALA A 103 18.03 11.03 -17.37
CA ALA A 103 17.60 12.27 -16.73
C ALA A 103 16.95 12.07 -15.35
N SER A 104 16.34 10.90 -15.10
CA SER A 104 15.83 10.54 -13.77
C SER A 104 16.96 10.18 -12.79
N TYR A 105 18.05 9.59 -13.27
CA TYR A 105 19.25 9.29 -12.46
C TYR A 105 20.16 10.53 -12.25
N GLN A 106 20.17 11.48 -13.19
CA GLN A 106 21.06 12.64 -13.15
C GLN A 106 20.80 13.51 -11.91
N GLN A 107 21.84 13.74 -11.09
CA GLN A 107 21.75 14.57 -9.87
C GLN A 107 20.63 14.13 -8.92
N ALA A 108 20.42 12.81 -8.73
CA ALA A 108 19.59 12.28 -7.66
C ALA A 108 20.46 11.97 -6.43
N ASP A 109 20.00 12.37 -5.24
CA ASP A 109 20.71 12.11 -3.96
C ASP A 109 20.35 10.75 -3.36
N SER A 110 19.29 10.10 -3.85
CA SER A 110 18.78 8.84 -3.28
C SER A 110 18.03 7.99 -4.31
N GLU A 111 17.94 6.68 -4.04
CA GLU A 111 17.15 5.74 -4.84
C GLU A 111 15.66 6.08 -4.83
N ASP A 112 15.11 6.48 -3.68
CA ASP A 112 13.74 6.99 -3.52
C ASP A 112 13.39 8.12 -4.50
N GLU A 113 14.35 9.02 -4.75
CA GLU A 113 14.17 10.16 -5.65
C GLU A 113 14.17 9.72 -7.11
N ILE A 114 15.08 8.82 -7.50
CA ILE A 114 15.11 8.21 -8.84
C ILE A 114 13.78 7.49 -9.11
N GLU A 115 13.28 6.72 -8.15
CA GLU A 115 12.00 6.04 -8.28
C GLU A 115 10.82 7.02 -8.38
N ALA A 116 10.79 8.08 -7.57
CA ALA A 116 9.75 9.11 -7.66
C ALA A 116 9.75 9.85 -9.02
N ARG A 117 10.93 10.16 -9.57
CA ARG A 117 11.10 10.82 -10.88
C ARG A 117 10.58 9.93 -12.02
N LEU A 118 11.01 8.66 -12.05
CA LEU A 118 10.53 7.66 -13.01
C LEU A 118 9.02 7.41 -12.85
N ALA A 119 8.54 7.35 -11.60
CA ALA A 119 7.13 7.08 -11.31
C ALA A 119 6.21 8.20 -11.82
N PHE A 120 6.63 9.46 -11.67
CA PHE A 120 5.89 10.60 -12.21
C PHE A 120 5.83 10.58 -13.75
N ILE A 121 6.96 10.30 -14.43
CA ILE A 121 7.00 10.19 -15.90
C ILE A 121 6.04 9.10 -16.40
N LEU A 122 6.17 7.89 -15.85
CA LEU A 122 5.39 6.73 -16.28
C LEU A 122 3.91 6.85 -15.89
N GLY A 123 3.62 7.52 -14.79
CA GLY A 123 2.25 7.82 -14.37
C GLY A 123 1.57 8.82 -15.30
N HIS A 124 2.28 9.82 -15.83
CA HIS A 124 1.73 10.81 -16.77
C HIS A 124 1.20 10.13 -18.03
N GLU A 125 1.99 9.23 -18.63
CA GLU A 125 1.56 8.46 -19.81
C GLU A 125 0.39 7.51 -19.51
N LEU A 126 0.32 6.94 -18.29
CA LEU A 126 -0.84 6.17 -17.84
C LEU A 126 -2.10 7.05 -17.71
N GLY A 127 -1.97 8.33 -17.32
CA GLY A 127 -3.05 9.32 -17.37
C GLY A 127 -3.52 9.64 -18.79
N HIS A 128 -2.59 9.69 -19.77
CA HIS A 128 -2.97 9.79 -21.18
C HIS A 128 -3.75 8.57 -21.70
N LEU A 129 -3.46 7.37 -21.20
CA LEU A 129 -4.24 6.17 -21.52
C LEU A 129 -5.60 6.15 -20.81
N ALA A 130 -5.67 6.51 -19.52
CA ALA A 130 -6.91 6.52 -18.74
C ALA A 130 -8.03 7.33 -19.42
N ASP A 131 -7.71 8.54 -19.88
CA ASP A 131 -8.67 9.46 -20.52
C ASP A 131 -8.77 9.33 -22.05
N ASP A 132 -8.10 8.35 -22.68
CA ASP A 132 -7.97 8.19 -24.14
C ASP A 132 -7.52 9.46 -24.89
N HIS A 133 -6.56 10.18 -24.29
CA HIS A 133 -6.07 11.47 -24.79
C HIS A 133 -5.41 11.38 -26.18
N TYR A 134 -4.94 10.19 -26.59
CA TYR A 134 -4.24 9.94 -27.85
C TYR A 134 -4.94 10.53 -29.08
N GLY A 135 -6.27 10.33 -29.21
CA GLY A 135 -7.02 10.77 -30.39
C GLY A 135 -6.99 12.29 -30.62
N TYR A 136 -6.84 13.07 -29.54
CA TYR A 136 -6.65 14.51 -29.62
C TYR A 136 -5.17 14.89 -29.82
N LEU A 137 -4.27 14.28 -29.07
CA LEU A 137 -2.82 14.58 -29.12
C LEU A 137 -2.23 14.26 -30.50
N LYS A 138 -2.61 13.14 -31.12
CA LYS A 138 -2.21 12.77 -32.49
C LYS A 138 -2.69 13.79 -33.54
N ARG A 139 -3.87 14.39 -33.34
CA ARG A 139 -4.47 15.36 -34.29
C ARG A 139 -3.86 16.76 -34.12
N TYR A 140 -3.42 17.11 -32.91
CA TYR A 140 -2.79 18.41 -32.59
C TYR A 140 -1.41 18.21 -31.93
N PRO A 141 -0.45 17.57 -32.63
CA PRO A 141 0.78 17.06 -32.02
C PRO A 141 1.74 18.17 -31.57
N ARG A 142 1.56 19.41 -32.05
CA ARG A 142 2.43 20.57 -31.75
C ARG A 142 1.69 21.89 -31.58
N THR A 143 0.35 21.87 -31.48
CA THR A 143 -0.45 23.11 -31.40
C THR A 143 -0.72 23.46 -29.93
N PRO A 144 -0.24 24.61 -29.42
CA PRO A 144 -0.50 25.02 -28.04
C PRO A 144 -1.92 25.58 -27.88
N THR A 145 -2.92 24.69 -27.91
CA THR A 145 -4.31 25.05 -27.64
C THR A 145 -4.61 25.00 -26.14
N LYS A 146 -5.56 25.81 -25.66
CA LYS A 146 -6.06 25.73 -24.27
C LYS A 146 -6.52 24.31 -23.90
N LYS A 147 -7.11 23.58 -24.86
CA LYS A 147 -7.51 22.17 -24.66
C LYS A 147 -6.31 21.24 -24.51
N ARG A 148 -5.24 21.39 -25.31
CA ARG A 148 -4.02 20.60 -25.11
C ARG A 148 -3.40 20.91 -23.74
N GLN A 149 -3.28 22.18 -23.38
CA GLN A 149 -2.75 22.59 -22.08
C GLN A 149 -3.53 21.98 -20.89
N ALA A 150 -4.85 21.89 -20.99
CA ALA A 150 -5.67 21.21 -19.98
C ALA A 150 -5.45 19.69 -19.92
N ILE A 151 -5.22 19.04 -21.06
CA ILE A 151 -4.93 17.60 -21.17
C ILE A 151 -3.56 17.25 -20.57
N GLU A 152 -2.53 18.05 -20.88
CA GLU A 152 -1.17 17.91 -20.32
C GLU A 152 -1.18 18.09 -18.80
N LEU A 153 -1.90 19.10 -18.32
CA LEU A 153 -2.08 19.36 -16.89
C LEU A 153 -2.86 18.26 -16.16
N ALA A 154 -3.84 17.64 -16.83
CA ALA A 154 -4.57 16.48 -16.29
C ALA A 154 -3.66 15.25 -16.19
N ALA A 155 -2.87 14.99 -17.22
CA ALA A 155 -1.91 13.88 -17.25
C ALA A 155 -0.80 14.04 -16.21
N ASP A 156 -0.23 15.24 -16.03
CA ASP A 156 0.71 15.52 -14.92
C ASP A 156 0.04 15.24 -13.55
N LYS A 157 -1.22 15.65 -13.36
CA LYS A 157 -1.98 15.43 -12.12
C LYS A 157 -2.18 13.96 -11.82
N MET A 158 -2.58 13.18 -12.82
CA MET A 158 -2.70 11.72 -12.68
C MET A 158 -1.33 11.07 -12.46
N GLY A 159 -0.28 11.51 -13.16
CA GLY A 159 1.06 10.95 -12.99
C GLY A 159 1.64 11.14 -11.60
N TYR A 160 1.37 12.28 -10.97
CA TYR A 160 1.68 12.48 -9.57
C TYR A 160 0.81 11.63 -8.63
N VAL A 161 -0.51 11.57 -8.85
CA VAL A 161 -1.44 10.80 -7.99
C VAL A 161 -1.13 9.30 -8.04
N TYR A 162 -0.91 8.72 -9.22
CA TYR A 162 -0.56 7.30 -9.36
C TYR A 162 0.79 6.97 -8.72
N ALA A 163 1.78 7.87 -8.81
CA ALA A 163 3.06 7.71 -8.13
C ALA A 163 2.90 7.77 -6.59
N ALA A 164 2.07 8.68 -6.07
CA ALA A 164 1.74 8.78 -4.65
C ALA A 164 1.00 7.53 -4.13
N LEU A 165 -0.05 7.08 -4.82
CA LEU A 165 -0.82 5.88 -4.49
C LEU A 165 -0.01 4.59 -4.61
N SER A 166 1.01 4.56 -5.48
CA SER A 166 1.99 3.47 -5.57
C SER A 166 3.02 3.46 -4.42
N GLY A 167 3.03 4.50 -3.57
CA GLY A 167 3.95 4.64 -2.44
C GLY A 167 5.32 5.22 -2.78
N TYR A 168 5.47 5.92 -3.92
CA TYR A 168 6.71 6.62 -4.25
C TYR A 168 6.79 7.98 -3.56
N ARG A 169 7.99 8.40 -3.16
CA ARG A 169 8.26 9.66 -2.43
C ARG A 169 8.19 10.88 -3.35
N VAL A 170 7.00 11.15 -3.87
CA VAL A 170 6.70 12.26 -4.78
C VAL A 170 6.91 13.66 -4.17
N ASN A 171 7.10 13.76 -2.85
CA ASN A 171 7.55 14.99 -2.19
C ASN A 171 8.98 15.40 -2.60
N SER A 172 9.85 14.45 -2.95
CA SER A 172 11.22 14.73 -3.45
C SER A 172 11.22 15.54 -4.76
N LEU A 173 10.16 15.42 -5.56
CA LEU A 173 9.99 16.17 -6.82
C LEU A 173 9.92 17.70 -6.61
N LEU A 174 9.68 18.15 -5.37
CA LEU A 174 9.61 19.55 -4.94
C LEU A 174 10.89 20.05 -4.24
N GLU A 175 11.93 19.23 -4.13
CA GLU A 175 13.22 19.60 -3.53
C GLU A 175 14.09 20.36 -4.55
N ASN A 176 14.63 21.52 -4.16
CA ASN A 176 15.39 22.42 -5.05
C ASN A 176 16.85 21.97 -5.24
N ARG A 177 17.08 20.75 -5.74
CA ARG A 177 18.42 20.16 -5.88
C ARG A 177 19.11 20.45 -7.22
N PHE A 178 18.38 20.60 -8.32
CA PHE A 178 18.95 20.85 -9.66
C PHE A 178 19.33 22.33 -9.84
N ASN A 179 20.49 22.78 -9.34
CA ASN A 179 20.95 24.17 -9.47
C ASN A 179 19.85 25.18 -9.03
N ASN A 180 19.38 25.02 -7.79
CA ASN A 180 18.25 25.75 -7.17
C ASN A 180 16.90 25.61 -7.90
N LYS A 181 16.64 24.45 -8.52
CA LYS A 181 15.38 24.13 -9.22
C LYS A 181 14.93 22.70 -8.87
N THR A 182 13.63 22.47 -8.97
CA THR A 182 12.98 21.16 -8.77
C THR A 182 13.14 20.24 -9.98
N PHE A 183 12.87 18.94 -9.81
CA PHE A 183 12.73 18.03 -10.95
C PHE A 183 11.58 18.47 -11.88
N LEU A 184 10.48 19.00 -11.35
CA LEU A 184 9.36 19.48 -12.17
C LEU A 184 9.76 20.66 -13.08
N ARG A 185 10.62 21.57 -12.61
CA ARG A 185 11.24 22.63 -13.45
C ARG A 185 12.25 22.08 -14.47
N HIS A 186 12.66 20.82 -14.37
CA HIS A 186 13.46 20.11 -15.37
C HIS A 186 12.57 19.33 -16.36
N TRP A 187 11.53 18.62 -15.89
CA TRP A 187 10.48 18.02 -16.75
C TRP A 187 9.86 19.03 -17.72
N LEU A 188 9.55 20.23 -17.24
CA LEU A 188 8.99 21.33 -18.04
C LEU A 188 9.99 22.01 -18.98
N LYS A 189 11.20 21.46 -19.11
CA LYS A 189 12.21 21.81 -20.12
C LYS A 189 12.41 20.73 -21.19
N ARG A 190 11.64 19.63 -21.16
CA ARG A 190 11.51 18.70 -22.30
C ARG A 190 11.31 19.49 -23.60
N PRO A 191 11.84 19.03 -24.76
CA PRO A 191 11.87 19.81 -26.00
C PRO A 191 10.53 20.48 -26.35
N ARG A 192 10.52 21.82 -26.28
CA ARG A 192 9.33 22.70 -26.29
C ARG A 192 8.45 22.61 -27.54
N GLU A 193 8.88 21.89 -28.57
CA GLU A 193 8.14 21.67 -29.82
C GLU A 193 7.15 20.49 -29.77
N ILE A 194 7.18 19.66 -28.70
CA ILE A 194 6.38 18.43 -28.61
C ILE A 194 5.29 18.56 -27.51
N TYR A 195 5.65 19.13 -26.37
CA TYR A 195 4.77 19.32 -25.22
C TYR A 195 4.69 20.81 -24.85
N PRO A 196 3.51 21.46 -24.84
CA PRO A 196 3.37 22.83 -24.35
C PRO A 196 3.54 22.84 -22.83
N ALA A 197 4.47 23.65 -22.32
CA ALA A 197 4.85 23.67 -20.90
C ALA A 197 3.75 24.25 -19.98
N VAL A 198 2.74 23.43 -19.68
CA VAL A 198 1.69 23.68 -18.67
C VAL A 198 1.63 22.44 -17.77
N GLY A 199 2.62 22.32 -16.89
CA GLY A 199 2.59 21.31 -15.83
C GLY A 199 1.85 21.80 -14.61
N ILE A 200 1.75 20.91 -13.62
CA ILE A 200 1.31 21.28 -12.27
C ILE A 200 2.17 22.42 -11.74
N SER A 201 1.52 23.43 -11.15
CA SER A 201 2.23 24.41 -10.33
C SER A 201 2.80 23.74 -9.09
N GLU A 202 4.06 24.02 -8.74
CA GLU A 202 4.65 23.57 -7.47
C GLU A 202 3.80 23.94 -6.25
N GLN A 203 2.96 24.98 -6.37
CA GLN A 203 1.99 25.35 -5.34
C GLN A 203 0.84 24.33 -5.26
N GLU A 204 0.18 23.97 -6.36
CA GLU A 204 -0.93 22.98 -6.37
C GLU A 204 -0.48 21.63 -5.76
N LEU A 205 0.79 21.28 -5.95
CA LEU A 205 1.39 20.07 -5.40
C LEU A 205 1.64 20.16 -3.88
N ARG A 206 2.11 21.32 -3.41
CA ARG A 206 2.20 21.62 -1.97
C ARG A 206 0.82 21.65 -1.33
N ASP A 207 -0.17 22.23 -2.00
CA ASP A 207 -1.57 22.25 -1.56
C ASP A 207 -2.15 20.84 -1.47
N TYR A 208 -1.82 19.94 -2.41
CA TYR A 208 -2.24 18.53 -2.35
C TYR A 208 -1.60 17.79 -1.18
N LEU A 209 -0.27 17.89 -1.01
CA LEU A 209 0.43 17.31 0.15
C LEU A 209 -0.12 17.85 1.47
N LYS A 210 -0.46 19.14 1.52
CA LYS A 210 -1.05 19.78 2.70
C LYS A 210 -2.45 19.22 3.02
N ARG A 211 -3.31 19.02 2.02
CA ARG A 211 -4.61 18.35 2.23
C ARG A 211 -4.49 16.93 2.78
N ILE A 212 -3.43 16.20 2.42
CA ILE A 212 -3.14 14.88 3.01
C ILE A 212 -2.67 15.04 4.46
N GLU A 213 -1.72 15.94 4.73
CA GLU A 213 -1.19 16.20 6.09
C GLU A 213 -2.32 16.55 7.06
N ASP A 214 -3.19 17.49 6.68
CA ASP A 214 -4.30 17.98 7.50
C ASP A 214 -5.39 16.91 7.75
N LYS A 215 -5.44 15.86 6.92
CA LYS A 215 -6.37 14.73 7.06
C LYS A 215 -5.73 13.46 7.64
N LEU A 216 -4.41 13.37 7.78
CA LEU A 216 -3.71 12.14 8.19
C LEU A 216 -4.19 11.60 9.55
N LEU A 217 -4.52 12.49 10.50
CA LEU A 217 -5.07 12.10 11.80
C LEU A 217 -6.45 11.42 11.71
N PHE A 218 -7.23 11.68 10.65
CA PHE A 218 -8.49 10.98 10.42
C PHE A 218 -8.23 9.50 10.08
N PHE A 219 -7.21 9.18 9.28
CA PHE A 219 -6.80 7.77 9.08
C PHE A 219 -6.41 7.12 10.40
N GLU A 220 -5.58 7.79 11.22
CA GLU A 220 -5.17 7.25 12.51
C GLU A 220 -6.33 7.01 13.48
N PHE A 221 -7.31 7.93 13.55
CA PHE A 221 -8.49 7.77 14.40
C PHE A 221 -9.44 6.69 13.88
N GLY A 222 -9.63 6.61 12.55
CA GLY A 222 -10.39 5.53 11.91
C GLY A 222 -9.85 4.15 12.29
N VAL A 223 -8.55 3.92 12.06
CA VAL A 223 -7.84 2.68 12.46
C VAL A 223 -8.01 2.40 13.96
N ARG A 224 -7.78 3.40 14.83
CA ARG A 224 -7.87 3.20 16.29
C ARG A 224 -9.28 2.82 16.74
N LEU A 225 -10.32 3.44 16.18
CA LEU A 225 -11.71 3.13 16.51
C LEU A 225 -12.13 1.74 16.00
N SER A 226 -11.74 1.38 14.77
CA SER A 226 -11.97 0.04 14.21
C SER A 226 -11.28 -1.06 15.01
N HIS A 227 -10.07 -0.82 15.54
CA HIS A 227 -9.39 -1.75 16.45
C HIS A 227 -10.17 -1.99 17.76
N PHE A 228 -10.96 -1.02 18.23
CA PHE A 228 -11.88 -1.20 19.37
C PHE A 228 -13.29 -1.65 18.96
N ASN A 229 -13.46 -2.18 17.74
CA ASN A 229 -14.73 -2.63 17.15
C ASN A 229 -15.83 -1.53 17.02
N ARG A 230 -15.42 -0.26 17.10
CA ARG A 230 -16.25 0.95 16.87
C ARG A 230 -16.18 1.34 15.39
N CYS A 231 -16.43 0.37 14.52
CA CYS A 231 -16.32 0.51 13.06
C CYS A 231 -17.33 1.50 12.48
N ASP A 232 -18.47 1.64 13.16
CA ASP A 232 -19.50 2.67 12.97
C ASP A 232 -18.95 4.10 13.11
N GLU A 233 -18.16 4.38 14.15
CA GLU A 233 -17.48 5.66 14.30
C GLU A 233 -16.21 5.77 13.43
N GLY A 234 -15.48 4.67 13.26
CA GLY A 234 -14.26 4.60 12.46
C GLY A 234 -14.48 4.92 10.97
N GLU A 235 -15.62 4.48 10.41
CA GLU A 235 -16.00 4.72 9.01
C GLU A 235 -15.99 6.22 8.65
N TYR A 236 -16.55 7.09 9.51
CA TYR A 236 -16.58 8.53 9.27
C TYR A 236 -15.18 9.10 9.03
N PHE A 237 -14.23 8.77 9.91
CA PHE A 237 -12.86 9.26 9.78
C PHE A 237 -12.14 8.66 8.57
N LEU A 238 -12.37 7.38 8.26
CA LEU A 238 -11.81 6.75 7.06
C LEU A 238 -12.33 7.42 5.77
N ARG A 239 -13.63 7.74 5.68
CA ARG A 239 -14.22 8.46 4.53
C ARG A 239 -13.73 9.91 4.41
N GLU A 240 -13.52 10.60 5.53
CA GLU A 240 -12.95 11.96 5.52
C GLU A 240 -11.49 11.97 5.04
N PHE A 241 -10.75 10.87 5.22
CA PHE A 241 -9.41 10.68 4.66
C PHE A 241 -9.44 10.17 3.21
N GLU A 242 -10.38 9.28 2.85
CA GLU A 242 -10.62 8.78 1.48
C GLU A 242 -10.71 9.93 0.46
N ARG A 243 -11.43 11.00 0.80
CA ARG A 243 -11.58 12.20 -0.05
C ARG A 243 -10.29 12.99 -0.28
N ALA A 244 -9.27 12.79 0.55
CA ALA A 244 -7.95 13.41 0.40
C ALA A 244 -6.91 12.45 -0.22
N PHE A 245 -6.99 11.15 0.11
CA PHE A 245 -6.09 10.11 -0.37
C PHE A 245 -6.83 8.76 -0.50
N PRO A 246 -7.44 8.47 -1.66
CA PRO A 246 -8.23 7.25 -1.89
C PRO A 246 -7.31 6.04 -2.14
N ALA A 247 -6.61 5.60 -1.09
CA ALA A 247 -5.65 4.50 -1.15
C ALA A 247 -6.24 3.15 -0.70
N ARG A 248 -5.62 2.07 -1.16
CA ARG A 248 -6.00 0.67 -0.88
C ARG A 248 -6.15 0.37 0.62
N GLU A 249 -5.33 0.96 1.50
CA GLU A 249 -5.42 0.77 2.96
C GLU A 249 -6.70 1.40 3.52
N VAL A 250 -7.18 2.51 2.93
CA VAL A 250 -8.44 3.15 3.29
C VAL A 250 -9.62 2.29 2.85
N PHE A 251 -9.58 1.77 1.62
CA PHE A 251 -10.63 0.89 1.11
C PHE A 251 -10.70 -0.46 1.84
N ASN A 252 -9.56 -1.05 2.20
CA ASN A 252 -9.53 -2.25 3.04
C ASN A 252 -10.11 -1.96 4.43
N ASN A 253 -9.71 -0.86 5.08
CA ASN A 253 -10.24 -0.49 6.39
C ASN A 253 -11.74 -0.17 6.37
N LEU A 254 -12.26 0.44 5.30
CA LEU A 254 -13.71 0.62 5.09
C LEU A 254 -14.40 -0.74 4.89
N GLY A 255 -13.84 -1.64 4.08
CA GLY A 255 -14.33 -3.00 3.90
C GLY A 255 -14.39 -3.81 5.19
N PHE A 256 -13.33 -3.73 6.01
CA PHE A 256 -13.28 -4.28 7.37
C PHE A 256 -14.40 -3.69 8.24
N CYS A 257 -14.65 -2.38 8.17
CA CYS A 257 -15.71 -1.74 8.94
C CYS A 257 -17.10 -2.26 8.55
N TYR A 258 -17.44 -2.33 7.25
CA TYR A 258 -18.72 -2.89 6.82
C TYR A 258 -18.87 -4.37 7.17
N LEU A 259 -17.81 -5.16 7.07
CA LEU A 259 -17.83 -6.58 7.43
C LEU A 259 -18.09 -6.78 8.93
N GLN A 260 -17.50 -5.93 9.78
CA GLN A 260 -17.74 -5.94 11.23
C GLN A 260 -19.09 -5.34 11.63
N GLN A 261 -19.63 -4.36 10.89
CA GLN A 261 -21.02 -3.92 11.04
C GLN A 261 -21.98 -5.07 10.67
N ALA A 262 -21.81 -5.70 9.50
CA ALA A 262 -22.64 -6.81 9.04
C ALA A 262 -22.64 -8.01 10.02
N ARG A 263 -21.49 -8.34 10.63
CA ARG A 263 -21.42 -9.38 11.67
C ARG A 263 -22.10 -9.02 13.00
N LYS A 264 -22.42 -7.75 13.27
CA LYS A 264 -23.28 -7.35 14.42
C LYS A 264 -24.77 -7.60 14.14
N GLU A 265 -25.18 -7.56 12.86
CA GLU A 265 -26.57 -7.77 12.41
C GLU A 265 -26.90 -9.24 12.08
N MET A 266 -25.90 -10.13 12.06
CA MET A 266 -26.07 -11.57 11.83
C MET A 266 -26.46 -12.31 13.11
N ASP A 267 -27.31 -13.34 12.97
CA ASP A 267 -27.49 -14.35 14.03
C ASP A 267 -26.15 -14.99 14.41
N SER A 268 -25.92 -15.27 15.69
CA SER A 268 -24.62 -15.78 16.17
C SER A 268 -24.22 -17.10 15.53
N GLU A 269 -25.18 -17.98 15.22
CA GLU A 269 -24.93 -19.24 14.49
C GLU A 269 -24.40 -18.99 13.07
N GLN A 270 -24.77 -17.89 12.42
CA GLN A 270 -24.25 -17.48 11.11
C GLN A 270 -22.90 -16.75 11.27
N ALA A 271 -22.81 -15.84 12.25
CA ALA A 271 -21.65 -14.98 12.47
C ALA A 271 -20.39 -15.75 12.90
N ASP A 272 -20.55 -16.89 13.57
CA ASP A 272 -19.47 -17.73 14.11
C ASP A 272 -19.36 -19.12 13.44
N LEU A 273 -20.14 -19.40 12.38
CA LEU A 273 -20.16 -20.70 11.65
C LEU A 273 -18.76 -21.16 11.19
N TYR A 274 -17.92 -20.20 10.79
CA TYR A 274 -16.54 -20.42 10.37
C TYR A 274 -15.62 -19.32 10.93
N TRP A 275 -14.38 -19.69 11.26
CA TRP A 275 -13.36 -18.70 11.58
C TRP A 275 -12.88 -17.99 10.31
N MET A 276 -13.46 -16.82 10.05
CA MET A 276 -13.06 -15.94 8.95
C MET A 276 -12.03 -14.91 9.44
N PRO A 277 -10.75 -14.99 9.02
CA PRO A 277 -9.75 -14.00 9.39
C PRO A 277 -10.03 -12.65 8.69
N GLN A 278 -9.86 -11.56 9.43
CA GLN A 278 -10.02 -10.19 8.95
C GLN A 278 -8.75 -9.39 9.28
N ILE A 279 -8.35 -8.46 8.41
CA ILE A 279 -7.11 -7.70 8.56
C ILE A 279 -7.41 -6.20 8.41
N LEU A 280 -7.06 -5.43 9.44
CA LEU A 280 -7.09 -3.97 9.45
C LEU A 280 -5.68 -3.44 9.13
N ASP A 281 -5.54 -2.59 8.11
CA ASP A 281 -4.28 -1.92 7.78
C ASP A 281 -4.02 -0.80 8.78
N ALA A 282 -3.10 -1.03 9.72
CA ALA A 282 -2.74 -0.05 10.76
C ALA A 282 -1.86 1.12 10.26
N GLU A 283 -1.47 1.12 8.98
CA GLU A 283 -0.54 2.08 8.38
C GLU A 283 -1.07 2.59 7.02
N THR A 284 -0.55 3.71 6.53
CA THR A 284 -0.91 4.26 5.22
C THR A 284 0.32 4.77 4.47
N LEU A 285 0.34 4.58 3.15
CA LEU A 285 1.37 5.11 2.26
C LEU A 285 1.46 6.65 2.29
N ALA A 286 0.42 7.36 2.74
CA ALA A 286 0.44 8.81 2.91
C ALA A 286 1.47 9.31 3.93
N TYR A 287 1.72 8.55 5.00
CA TYR A 287 2.57 8.98 6.12
C TYR A 287 3.99 9.40 5.68
N PRO A 288 4.77 8.58 4.93
CA PRO A 288 6.08 9.00 4.44
C PRO A 288 6.04 10.15 3.41
N LEU A 289 4.93 10.38 2.70
CA LEU A 289 4.79 11.47 1.72
C LEU A 289 4.78 12.84 2.40
N VAL A 290 4.08 12.97 3.54
CA VAL A 290 3.97 14.25 4.26
C VAL A 290 5.02 14.39 5.36
N MET A 291 5.36 13.30 6.07
CA MET A 291 6.32 13.35 7.19
C MET A 291 7.79 13.27 6.77
N GLY A 292 8.07 12.92 5.50
CA GLY A 292 9.44 12.89 4.93
C GLY A 292 10.40 11.89 5.59
N LYS A 293 9.88 10.88 6.30
CA LYS A 293 10.66 9.92 7.09
C LYS A 293 10.41 8.48 6.62
N ALA A 294 11.47 7.67 6.65
CA ALA A 294 11.39 6.24 6.38
C ALA A 294 10.55 5.50 7.45
N ARG A 295 9.95 4.37 7.04
CA ARG A 295 9.14 3.50 7.90
C ARG A 295 10.02 2.83 8.96
N LEU A 296 9.59 2.87 10.22
CA LEU A 296 10.21 2.11 11.31
C LEU A 296 9.71 0.65 11.27
N GLN A 297 10.63 -0.31 11.31
CA GLN A 297 10.33 -1.74 11.14
C GLN A 297 10.36 -2.55 12.44
N THR A 298 10.99 -2.04 13.51
CA THR A 298 11.06 -2.69 14.83
C THR A 298 10.97 -1.68 15.97
N LEU A 299 10.57 -2.13 17.17
CA LEU A 299 10.54 -1.29 18.37
C LEU A 299 11.96 -0.83 18.77
N LYS A 300 12.99 -1.60 18.44
CA LYS A 300 14.40 -1.20 18.56
C LYS A 300 14.75 0.00 17.68
N GLN A 301 14.27 0.07 16.44
CA GLN A 301 14.41 1.26 15.59
C GLN A 301 13.61 2.45 16.15
N ALA A 302 12.39 2.21 16.62
CA ALA A 302 11.58 3.24 17.26
C ALA A 302 12.27 3.85 18.50
N ALA A 303 12.81 3.01 19.38
CA ALA A 303 13.55 3.42 20.57
C ALA A 303 14.78 4.28 20.24
N ASN A 304 15.51 3.96 19.17
CA ASN A 304 16.64 4.75 18.68
C ASN A 304 16.22 6.12 18.10
N SER A 305 14.98 6.24 17.63
CA SER A 305 14.41 7.50 17.10
C SER A 305 13.73 8.40 18.15
N LEU A 306 13.70 7.98 19.42
CA LEU A 306 13.07 8.75 20.50
C LEU A 306 13.73 10.12 20.71
N SER A 307 12.91 11.17 20.82
CA SER A 307 13.40 12.47 21.29
C SER A 307 13.93 12.39 22.73
N ARG A 308 14.90 13.24 23.08
CA ARG A 308 15.48 13.32 24.44
C ARG A 308 14.39 13.44 25.53
N LYS A 309 13.34 14.23 25.27
CA LYS A 309 12.18 14.39 26.16
C LYS A 309 11.35 13.12 26.27
N GLY A 310 11.09 12.43 25.15
CA GLY A 310 10.36 11.16 25.12
C GLY A 310 11.08 10.06 25.92
N LYS A 311 12.39 9.89 25.69
CA LYS A 311 13.23 8.95 26.44
C LYS A 311 13.23 9.24 27.94
N GLN A 312 13.41 10.51 28.34
CA GLN A 312 13.34 10.92 29.75
C GLN A 312 11.98 10.67 30.41
N LEU A 313 10.87 10.77 29.65
CA LEU A 313 9.53 10.45 30.17
C LEU A 313 9.34 8.94 30.35
N LEU A 314 9.82 8.11 29.41
CA LEU A 314 9.80 6.65 29.54
C LEU A 314 10.71 6.15 30.68
N GLU A 315 11.88 6.76 30.89
CA GLU A 315 12.78 6.46 32.02
C GLU A 315 12.15 6.83 33.39
N LYS A 316 11.39 7.93 33.44
CA LYS A 316 10.56 8.29 34.59
C LYS A 316 9.41 7.30 34.81
N ALA A 317 8.72 6.89 33.74
CA ALA A 317 7.67 5.87 33.81
C ALA A 317 8.21 4.54 34.34
N GLU A 318 9.37 4.08 33.83
CA GLU A 318 10.07 2.88 34.32
C GLU A 318 10.35 2.99 35.83
N THR A 319 10.79 4.17 36.29
CA THR A 319 11.10 4.42 37.71
C THR A 319 9.84 4.41 38.59
N VAL A 320 8.74 5.04 38.16
CA VAL A 320 7.49 5.09 38.93
C VAL A 320 6.77 3.74 38.93
N LEU A 321 6.72 3.04 37.78
CA LEU A 321 6.10 1.72 37.68
C LEU A 321 6.87 0.66 38.48
N LYS A 322 8.21 0.75 38.54
CA LYS A 322 9.02 -0.06 39.48
C LYS A 322 8.68 0.18 40.95
N LYS A 323 8.30 1.42 41.33
CA LYS A 323 7.83 1.71 42.71
C LYS A 323 6.46 1.07 42.96
N ALA A 324 5.52 1.18 42.03
CA ALA A 324 4.20 0.53 42.15
C ALA A 324 4.33 -1.00 42.28
N VAL A 325 5.14 -1.63 41.42
CA VAL A 325 5.42 -3.09 41.44
C VAL A 325 6.24 -3.53 42.68
N LYS A 326 6.87 -2.61 43.40
CA LYS A 326 7.51 -2.87 44.70
C LYS A 326 6.54 -2.68 45.89
N ALA A 327 5.58 -1.76 45.77
CA ALA A 327 4.56 -1.50 46.78
C ALA A 327 3.53 -2.64 46.84
N ASP A 328 3.13 -3.16 45.69
CA ASP A 328 2.33 -4.38 45.56
C ASP A 328 2.95 -5.29 44.48
N LEU A 329 3.30 -6.51 44.91
CA LEU A 329 3.91 -7.53 44.06
C LEU A 329 2.88 -8.25 43.17
N GLU A 330 1.59 -8.19 43.45
CA GLU A 330 0.55 -8.84 42.65
C GLU A 330 -0.25 -7.86 41.78
N TYR A 331 0.09 -6.56 41.82
CA TYR A 331 -0.54 -5.51 41.00
C TYR A 331 -0.23 -5.62 39.49
N ILE A 332 -0.96 -6.52 38.81
CA ILE A 332 -0.87 -6.82 37.39
C ILE A 332 -0.83 -5.56 36.49
N PRO A 333 -1.69 -4.52 36.66
CA PRO A 333 -1.68 -3.34 35.79
C PRO A 333 -0.32 -2.62 35.75
N ALA A 334 0.35 -2.45 36.89
CA ALA A 334 1.65 -1.81 36.93
C ALA A 334 2.75 -2.69 36.31
N ARG A 335 2.66 -4.02 36.43
CA ARG A 335 3.60 -4.95 35.77
C ARG A 335 3.46 -4.97 34.25
N VAL A 336 2.23 -4.96 33.73
CA VAL A 336 1.95 -4.85 32.28
C VAL A 336 2.46 -3.51 31.74
N ASN A 337 2.12 -2.40 32.39
CA ASN A 337 2.58 -1.07 31.99
C ASN A 337 4.12 -0.94 32.06
N LEU A 338 4.78 -1.58 33.03
CA LEU A 338 6.24 -1.64 33.12
C LEU A 338 6.85 -2.42 31.95
N ALA A 339 6.24 -3.53 31.53
CA ALA A 339 6.68 -4.28 30.37
C ALA A 339 6.49 -3.53 29.05
N VAL A 340 5.36 -2.84 28.86
CA VAL A 340 5.12 -1.96 27.71
C VAL A 340 6.14 -0.79 27.69
N THR A 341 6.46 -0.23 28.85
CA THR A 341 7.53 0.79 28.98
C THR A 341 8.89 0.23 28.57
N TYR A 342 9.22 -1.02 28.94
CA TYR A 342 10.45 -1.68 28.48
C TYR A 342 10.46 -1.91 26.96
N LEU A 343 9.32 -2.25 26.33
CA LEU A 343 9.21 -2.41 24.88
C LEU A 343 9.52 -1.08 24.15
N TYR A 344 8.87 0.03 24.53
CA TYR A 344 9.15 1.34 23.94
C TYR A 344 10.58 1.86 24.19
N LEU A 345 11.25 1.39 25.24
CA LEU A 345 12.66 1.70 25.52
C LEU A 345 13.66 0.77 24.78
N GLY A 346 13.19 -0.14 23.92
CA GLY A 346 14.06 -1.09 23.22
C GLY A 346 14.70 -2.12 24.15
N LYS A 347 14.02 -2.49 25.24
CA LYS A 347 14.47 -3.44 26.28
C LYS A 347 13.62 -4.74 26.28
N PRO A 348 13.46 -5.47 25.16
CA PRO A 348 12.50 -6.58 25.05
C PRO A 348 12.79 -7.74 26.03
N TYR A 349 14.05 -8.02 26.36
CA TYR A 349 14.42 -8.98 27.41
C TYR A 349 13.96 -8.58 28.83
N ALA A 350 13.79 -7.28 29.10
CA ALA A 350 13.20 -6.81 30.36
C ALA A 350 11.67 -6.96 30.31
N ALA A 351 11.03 -6.63 29.19
CA ALA A 351 9.60 -6.83 28.97
C ALA A 351 9.19 -8.30 29.13
N TYR A 352 9.85 -9.21 28.39
CA TYR A 352 9.57 -10.65 28.44
C TYR A 352 9.69 -11.23 29.86
N ARG A 353 10.75 -10.88 30.60
CA ARG A 353 10.93 -11.36 31.98
C ARG A 353 9.85 -10.85 32.93
N GLU A 354 9.32 -9.65 32.70
CA GLU A 354 8.27 -9.07 33.54
C GLU A 354 6.88 -9.64 33.19
N LEU A 355 6.56 -9.76 31.90
CA LEU A 355 5.33 -10.42 31.43
C LEU A 355 5.28 -11.90 31.84
N LYS A 356 6.41 -12.61 31.83
CA LYS A 356 6.50 -14.01 32.26
C LYS A 356 6.25 -14.22 33.76
N LYS A 357 6.50 -13.20 34.61
CA LYS A 357 6.03 -13.18 36.01
C LYS A 357 4.53 -12.89 36.04
N THR A 358 4.12 -11.85 35.33
CA THR A 358 2.74 -11.32 35.32
C THR A 358 1.73 -12.38 34.87
N GLY A 359 2.06 -13.19 33.87
CA GLY A 359 1.22 -14.32 33.43
C GLY A 359 1.03 -15.39 34.51
N LYS A 360 2.06 -15.68 35.32
CA LYS A 360 1.94 -16.63 36.46
C LYS A 360 1.04 -16.11 37.59
N LEU A 361 0.81 -14.79 37.66
CA LEU A 361 -0.12 -14.15 38.61
C LEU A 361 -1.52 -14.09 37.99
N ALA A 362 -1.63 -13.56 36.77
CA ALA A 362 -2.89 -13.43 36.04
C ALA A 362 -3.62 -14.77 35.87
N GLY A 363 -2.89 -15.86 35.56
CA GLY A 363 -3.43 -17.22 35.48
C GLY A 363 -3.86 -17.86 36.81
N LYS A 364 -3.75 -17.14 37.93
CA LYS A 364 -4.33 -17.51 39.24
C LYS A 364 -5.47 -16.59 39.69
N LEU A 365 -5.53 -15.36 39.17
CA LEU A 365 -6.23 -14.23 39.82
C LEU A 365 -7.24 -13.50 38.91
N THR A 366 -7.20 -13.69 37.59
CA THR A 366 -7.92 -12.81 36.64
C THR A 366 -8.58 -13.55 35.49
N SER A 367 -9.44 -12.85 34.74
CA SER A 367 -10.15 -13.36 33.57
C SER A 367 -9.21 -13.86 32.46
N ALA A 368 -9.69 -14.83 31.67
CA ALA A 368 -8.91 -15.48 30.62
C ALA A 368 -8.36 -14.49 29.57
N ASN A 369 -9.11 -13.43 29.25
CA ASN A 369 -8.73 -12.43 28.24
C ASN A 369 -7.41 -11.73 28.60
N LEU A 370 -7.28 -11.23 29.84
CA LEU A 370 -6.06 -10.54 30.30
C LEU A 370 -4.85 -11.48 30.32
N TYR A 371 -5.06 -12.76 30.64
CA TYR A 371 -4.01 -13.78 30.57
C TYR A 371 -3.54 -14.03 29.13
N LEU A 372 -4.46 -14.06 28.16
CA LEU A 372 -4.13 -14.18 26.73
C LEU A 372 -3.39 -12.95 26.19
N GLU A 373 -3.82 -11.73 26.55
CA GLU A 373 -3.14 -10.47 26.21
C GLU A 373 -1.68 -10.47 26.72
N ILE A 374 -1.48 -10.86 27.98
CA ILE A 374 -0.14 -11.01 28.57
C ILE A 374 0.70 -12.05 27.81
N GLN A 375 0.11 -13.13 27.31
CA GLN A 375 0.82 -14.13 26.51
C GLN A 375 1.14 -13.64 25.08
N GLY A 376 0.24 -12.89 24.44
CA GLY A 376 0.53 -12.22 23.16
C GLY A 376 1.70 -11.23 23.28
N LEU A 377 1.71 -10.42 24.35
CA LEU A 377 2.83 -9.53 24.67
C LEU A 377 4.13 -10.29 24.98
N GLN A 378 4.08 -11.49 25.58
CA GLN A 378 5.27 -12.34 25.75
C GLN A 378 5.87 -12.77 24.41
N ILE A 379 5.04 -13.13 23.43
CA ILE A 379 5.51 -13.56 22.11
C ILE A 379 6.09 -12.36 21.34
N LEU A 380 5.42 -11.19 21.36
CA LEU A 380 5.97 -9.96 20.79
C LEU A 380 7.32 -9.59 21.41
N ALA A 381 7.40 -9.62 22.76
CA ALA A 381 8.64 -9.36 23.48
C ALA A 381 9.73 -10.43 23.25
N GLN A 382 9.38 -11.61 22.76
CA GLN A 382 10.33 -12.67 22.36
C GLN A 382 10.78 -12.50 20.89
N TYR A 383 9.87 -12.17 19.99
CA TYR A 383 10.19 -11.85 18.59
C TYR A 383 11.18 -10.66 18.49
N GLU A 384 10.99 -9.60 19.27
CA GLU A 384 11.97 -8.48 19.36
C GLU A 384 13.31 -8.87 20.04
N GLN A 385 13.53 -10.14 20.42
CA GLN A 385 14.83 -10.66 20.88
C GLN A 385 15.49 -11.61 19.86
N ASP A 386 14.73 -12.49 19.22
CA ASP A 386 15.26 -13.53 18.32
C ASP A 386 14.91 -13.34 16.83
N GLU A 387 14.13 -12.30 16.51
CA GLU A 387 13.62 -11.92 15.18
C GLU A 387 12.94 -13.08 14.41
N ASN A 388 12.58 -14.15 15.13
CA ASN A 388 12.14 -15.42 14.55
C ASN A 388 10.63 -15.43 14.30
N TRP A 389 10.25 -14.84 13.15
CA TRP A 389 8.85 -14.73 12.72
C TRP A 389 8.10 -16.08 12.73
N HIS A 390 8.69 -17.15 12.19
CA HIS A 390 8.05 -18.47 12.14
C HIS A 390 7.75 -19.03 13.55
N ARG A 391 8.67 -18.82 14.51
CA ARG A 391 8.46 -19.20 15.91
C ARG A 391 7.35 -18.39 16.56
N ALA A 392 7.30 -17.08 16.30
CA ALA A 392 6.28 -16.20 16.85
C ALA A 392 4.88 -16.58 16.33
N VAL A 393 4.74 -16.81 15.02
CA VAL A 393 3.49 -17.29 14.39
C VAL A 393 3.04 -18.61 15.00
N ALA A 394 3.89 -19.64 15.04
CA ALA A 394 3.55 -20.94 15.60
C ALA A 394 3.18 -20.89 17.11
N GLN A 395 3.69 -19.90 17.85
CA GLN A 395 3.27 -19.65 19.23
C GLN A 395 1.89 -18.95 19.30
N LEU A 396 1.61 -17.97 18.43
CA LEU A 396 0.33 -17.27 18.36
C LEU A 396 -0.81 -18.19 17.89
N GLU A 397 -0.57 -19.02 16.88
CA GLU A 397 -1.48 -20.09 16.44
C GLU A 397 -1.87 -21.01 17.61
N LYS A 398 -0.88 -21.41 18.41
CA LYS A 398 -1.11 -22.24 19.60
C LYS A 398 -1.94 -21.53 20.67
N LEU A 399 -1.82 -20.20 20.83
CA LEU A 399 -2.68 -19.43 21.74
C LEU A 399 -4.11 -19.35 21.22
N ALA A 400 -4.31 -19.10 19.92
CA ALA A 400 -5.63 -19.07 19.30
C ALA A 400 -6.37 -20.42 19.47
N LEU A 401 -5.66 -21.54 19.23
CA LEU A 401 -6.17 -22.91 19.42
C LEU A 401 -6.45 -23.28 20.88
N LEU A 402 -5.87 -22.57 21.86
CA LEU A 402 -6.21 -22.72 23.28
C LEU A 402 -7.47 -21.92 23.64
N ASN A 403 -7.60 -20.69 23.13
CA ASN A 403 -8.79 -19.86 23.35
C ASN A 403 -10.06 -20.54 22.78
N ALA A 404 -9.96 -21.10 21.57
CA ALA A 404 -11.06 -21.81 20.89
C ALA A 404 -11.61 -23.05 21.65
N LYS A 405 -10.95 -23.51 22.72
CA LYS A 405 -11.40 -24.66 23.54
C LYS A 405 -12.10 -24.28 24.84
N CYS A 406 -12.32 -22.98 25.12
CA CYS A 406 -13.04 -22.51 26.31
C CYS A 406 -14.14 -21.48 25.96
N PRO A 407 -15.23 -21.90 25.30
CA PRO A 407 -16.38 -21.02 25.02
C PRO A 407 -17.21 -20.71 26.30
N PHE A 408 -16.71 -19.77 27.10
CA PHE A 408 -17.41 -18.90 28.08
C PHE A 408 -18.38 -19.46 29.15
N ARG A 409 -18.78 -20.74 29.13
CA ARG A 409 -19.89 -21.26 29.98
C ARG A 409 -19.52 -21.91 31.31
N CYS A 410 -18.24 -22.16 31.60
CA CYS A 410 -17.85 -23.03 32.73
C CYS A 410 -17.44 -22.31 34.04
N CYS A 411 -17.35 -20.98 34.06
CA CYS A 411 -16.74 -20.24 35.17
C CYS A 411 -17.72 -19.55 36.15
N ILE A 412 -19.03 -19.80 36.04
CA ILE A 412 -20.06 -19.16 36.90
C ILE A 412 -20.61 -20.11 37.97
N THR A 413 -20.47 -21.43 37.82
CA THR A 413 -20.95 -22.44 38.78
C THR A 413 -19.84 -23.42 39.14
N GLY A 414 -19.35 -23.36 40.38
CA GLY A 414 -18.17 -24.13 40.83
C GLY A 414 -18.43 -25.63 41.02
N TYR A 415 -18.28 -26.42 39.96
CA TYR A 415 -18.29 -27.89 40.01
C TYR A 415 -17.03 -28.49 39.37
N ASN A 416 -16.57 -29.64 39.90
CA ASN A 416 -15.33 -30.30 39.49
C ASN A 416 -15.42 -30.97 38.11
N CYS A 417 -14.54 -30.60 37.19
CA CYS A 417 -14.29 -31.37 35.96
C CYS A 417 -13.29 -32.51 36.20
N SER A 418 -13.76 -33.61 36.79
CA SER A 418 -13.01 -34.88 36.83
C SER A 418 -13.38 -35.79 35.65
N THR A 419 -12.37 -36.45 35.07
CA THR A 419 -12.44 -37.48 34.00
C THR A 419 -12.99 -37.05 32.63
N PHE A 420 -12.10 -37.05 31.62
CA PHE A 420 -12.47 -37.36 30.23
C PHE A 420 -11.29 -38.06 29.52
N THR A 421 -11.36 -39.39 29.42
CA THR A 421 -10.24 -40.22 28.93
C THR A 421 -10.41 -40.53 27.45
N ILE A 422 -9.59 -39.93 26.58
CA ILE A 422 -9.71 -40.10 25.13
C ILE A 422 -9.21 -41.48 24.70
N LYS A 423 -10.13 -42.35 24.24
CA LYS A 423 -9.76 -43.57 23.48
C LYS A 423 -9.34 -43.16 22.06
N LYS A 424 -8.23 -43.71 21.57
CA LYS A 424 -7.82 -43.57 20.15
C LYS A 424 -8.80 -44.32 19.23
N PRO A 425 -9.11 -43.81 18.03
CA PRO A 425 -9.78 -44.60 16.99
C PRO A 425 -8.92 -45.78 16.54
N ARG A 426 -9.55 -46.88 16.12
CA ARG A 426 -8.89 -47.90 15.30
C ARG A 426 -8.90 -47.46 13.84
N ALA A 427 -7.84 -47.76 13.10
CA ALA A 427 -7.85 -47.64 11.65
C ALA A 427 -8.78 -48.70 11.04
N ILE A 428 -9.52 -48.31 10.00
CA ILE A 428 -10.24 -49.22 9.12
C ILE A 428 -9.43 -49.30 7.83
N GLY A 429 -8.94 -50.50 7.51
CA GLY A 429 -8.35 -50.78 6.20
C GLY A 429 -9.45 -51.00 5.17
N ILE A 430 -9.18 -50.64 3.92
CA ILE A 430 -10.01 -50.95 2.76
C ILE A 430 -9.15 -51.80 1.83
N GLY A 431 -9.73 -52.86 1.25
CA GLY A 431 -9.14 -53.68 0.19
C GLY A 431 -9.93 -53.54 -1.10
#